data_AF-A0A1F1UCF7-F1
#
_entry.id   AF-A0A1F1UCF7-F1
#
_cell.length_a   1.000
_cell.length_b   1.000
_cell.length_c   1.000
_cell.angle_alpha   90.00
_cell.angle_beta   90.00
_cell.angle_gamma   90.00
#
_symmetry.space_group_name_H-M   'P 1'
#
loop_
_entity.id
_entity.type
_entity.pdbx_description
1 polymer ?
#
loop_
_entity_poly.entity_id
_entity_poly.type
_entity_poly.pdbx_seq_one_letter_code
_entity_poly.pdbx_strand_id
1 'polypeptide(L)' 'MRRAGDAGRSGNSVATLIHEDFHCNEYARRLPTPMVGALDPELFRPQRVEALQQRCIGFMRRIIG' A
#
# COMPACT_ATOMS: atom_id res chain seq x y z
N MET A 1 10.37 -3.43 -9.65
CA MET A 1 11.05 -3.33 -8.35
C MET A 1 12.42 -3.99 -8.41
N ARG A 2 13.46 -3.28 -7.95
CA ARG A 2 14.81 -3.85 -7.79
C ARG A 2 15.04 -4.12 -6.31
N ARG A 3 15.35 -5.37 -5.95
CA ARG A 3 15.69 -5.73 -4.57
C ARG A 3 17.13 -5.33 -4.27
N ALA A 4 17.36 -4.68 -3.13
CA ALA A 4 18.68 -4.16 -2.74
C ALA A 4 19.47 -5.17 -1.90
N GLY A 5 20.80 -5.14 -2.03
CA GLY A 5 21.72 -6.04 -1.31
C GLY A 5 21.58 -7.53 -1.66
N ASP A 6 22.50 -8.35 -1.16
CA ASP A 6 22.49 -9.80 -1.40
C ASP A 6 21.29 -10.48 -0.75
N ALA A 7 20.96 -10.10 0.48
CA ALA A 7 19.80 -10.64 1.19
C ALA A 7 18.48 -10.38 0.44
N GLY A 8 18.29 -9.17 -0.12
CA GLY A 8 17.13 -8.87 -0.94
C GLY A 8 17.13 -9.65 -2.26
N ARG A 9 18.28 -9.75 -2.94
CA ARG A 9 18.41 -10.51 -4.19
C ARG A 9 18.16 -12.02 -4.01
N SER A 10 18.58 -12.60 -2.89
CA SER A 10 18.34 -14.01 -2.56
C SER A 10 16.94 -14.28 -1.99
N GLY A 11 16.10 -13.26 -1.81
CA GLY A 11 14.76 -13.40 -1.26
C GLY A 11 14.71 -13.51 0.26
N ASN A 12 15.84 -13.33 0.95
CA ASN A 12 15.94 -13.29 2.40
C ASN A 12 15.62 -11.88 2.94
N SER A 13 14.43 -11.37 2.62
CA SER A 13 13.98 -10.05 3.08
C SER A 13 12.47 -10.00 3.24
N VAL A 14 11.99 -9.34 4.28
CA VAL A 14 10.58 -8.90 4.39
C VAL A 14 10.47 -7.50 3.80
N ALA A 15 9.47 -7.27 2.96
CA ALA A 15 9.22 -5.96 2.36
C ALA A 15 7.73 -5.71 2.13
N THR A 16 7.37 -4.43 2.03
CA THR A 16 6.07 -3.98 1.52
C THR A 16 6.30 -3.01 0.36
N LEU A 17 5.35 -2.94 -0.58
CA LEU A 17 5.46 -2.09 -1.75
C LEU A 17 4.89 -0.71 -1.44
N ILE A 18 5.67 0.34 -1.71
CA ILE A 18 5.27 1.74 -1.62
C ILE A 18 5.60 2.46 -2.93
N HIS A 19 4.87 3.51 -3.26
CA HIS A 19 5.27 4.40 -4.36
C HIS A 19 6.55 5.14 -3.97
N GLU A 20 7.42 5.40 -4.94
CA GLU A 20 8.72 6.04 -4.73
C GLU A 20 8.62 7.44 -4.09
N ASP A 21 7.55 8.15 -4.42
CA ASP A 21 7.20 9.49 -3.95
C ASP A 21 6.16 9.47 -2.82
N PHE A 22 5.87 8.28 -2.26
CA PHE A 22 4.84 8.06 -1.25
C PHE A 22 3.42 8.51 -1.68
N HIS A 23 3.17 8.65 -2.98
CA HIS A 23 1.86 9.02 -3.52
C HIS A 23 0.77 7.96 -3.25
N CYS A 24 1.11 6.78 -2.71
CA CYS A 24 0.11 5.78 -2.27
C CYS A 24 -0.81 6.34 -1.17
N ASN A 25 -0.30 7.20 -0.30
CA ASN A 25 -1.10 7.83 0.75
C ASN A 25 -2.09 8.86 0.18
N GLU A 26 -1.62 9.72 -0.74
CA GLU A 26 -2.49 10.67 -1.43
C GLU A 26 -3.53 9.93 -2.28
N TYR A 27 -3.07 8.97 -3.08
CA TYR A 27 -3.93 8.18 -3.95
C TYR A 27 -5.07 7.53 -3.15
N ALA A 28 -4.78 6.92 -2.00
CA ALA A 28 -5.79 6.28 -1.14
C ALA A 28 -6.85 7.26 -0.60
N ARG A 29 -6.53 8.54 -0.45
CA ARG A 29 -7.42 9.59 0.08
C ARG A 29 -8.13 10.38 -1.02
N ARG A 30 -7.69 10.24 -2.27
CA ARG A 30 -8.28 10.91 -3.43
C ARG A 30 -9.66 10.34 -3.74
N LEU A 31 -10.61 11.21 -4.07
CA LEU A 31 -11.92 10.83 -4.59
C LEU A 31 -11.73 9.99 -5.87
N PRO A 32 -12.41 8.83 -6.01
CA PRO A 32 -12.29 8.03 -7.22
C PRO A 32 -12.82 8.76 -8.44
N THR A 33 -12.32 8.39 -9.62
CA THR A 33 -12.96 8.76 -10.88
C THR A 33 -14.32 8.03 -10.98
N PRO A 34 -15.28 8.54 -11.77
CA PRO A 34 -16.57 7.88 -11.95
C PRO A 34 -16.45 6.41 -12.40
N MET A 35 -15.43 6.08 -13.18
CA MET A 35 -15.16 4.70 -13.62
C MET A 35 -14.74 3.77 -12.48
N VAL A 36 -14.04 4.30 -11.47
CA VAL A 36 -13.43 3.52 -10.39
C VAL A 36 -14.33 3.47 -9.15
N GLY A 37 -15.11 4.53 -8.90
CA GLY A 37 -16.02 4.66 -7.76
C GLY A 37 -17.49 4.70 -8.14
N ALA A 38 -17.85 4.11 -9.29
CA ALA A 38 -19.17 4.25 -9.92
C ALA A 38 -20.37 3.97 -9.00
N LEU A 39 -20.20 3.11 -7.99
CA LEU A 39 -21.28 2.67 -7.12
C LEU A 39 -21.48 3.54 -5.87
N ASP A 40 -20.39 3.93 -5.22
CA ASP A 40 -20.39 4.75 -4.00
C ASP A 40 -19.00 5.40 -3.80
N PRO A 41 -18.79 6.61 -4.32
CA PRO A 41 -17.52 7.33 -4.16
C PRO A 41 -17.16 7.63 -2.70
N GLU A 42 -18.17 7.83 -1.84
CA GLU A 42 -17.99 8.17 -0.43
C GLU A 42 -17.48 6.97 0.38
N LEU A 43 -17.95 5.77 0.05
CA LEU A 43 -17.45 4.52 0.65
C LEU A 43 -16.08 4.09 0.08
N PHE A 44 -15.73 4.52 -1.13
CA PHE A 44 -14.50 4.09 -1.79
C PHE A 44 -13.23 4.60 -1.10
N ARG A 45 -13.24 5.85 -0.62
CA ARG A 45 -12.09 6.44 0.10
C ARG A 45 -11.73 5.69 1.39
N PRO A 46 -12.67 5.45 2.34
CA PRO A 46 -12.34 4.72 3.57
C PRO A 46 -11.84 3.30 3.29
N GLN A 47 -12.41 2.58 2.32
CA GLN A 47 -11.95 1.24 1.93
C GLN A 47 -10.49 1.25 1.46
N ARG A 48 -10.07 2.25 0.70
CA ARG A 48 -8.69 2.35 0.20
C ARG A 48 -7.70 2.71 1.29
N VAL A 49 -8.11 3.59 2.21
CA VAL A 49 -7.32 3.90 3.41
C VAL A 49 -7.15 2.65 4.26
N GLU A 50 -8.23 1.91 4.51
CA GLU A 50 -8.18 0.65 5.24
C GLU A 50 -7.26 -0.36 4.57
N ALA A 51 -7.40 -0.60 3.26
CA ALA A 51 -6.55 -1.52 2.52
C ALA A 51 -5.05 -1.13 2.61
N LEU A 52 -4.74 0.17 2.56
CA LEU A 52 -3.37 0.66 2.78
C LEU A 52 -2.89 0.39 4.21
N GLN A 53 -3.72 0.67 5.21
CA GLN A 53 -3.40 0.39 6.61
C GLN A 53 -3.16 -1.10 6.86
N GLN A 54 -3.98 -2.00 6.31
CA GLN A 54 -3.80 -3.44 6.48
C GLN A 54 -2.44 -3.92 5.94
N ARG A 55 -1.99 -3.41 4.78
CA ARG A 55 -0.66 -3.73 4.24
C ARG A 55 0.47 -3.19 5.13
N CYS A 56 0.34 -1.95 5.60
CA CYS A 56 1.32 -1.35 6.50
C CYS A 56 1.40 -2.09 7.84
N ILE A 57 0.26 -2.36 8.48
CA ILE A 57 0.18 -3.07 9.75
C ILE A 57 0.70 -4.50 9.62
N GLY A 58 0.34 -5.21 8.54
CA GLY A 58 0.85 -6.57 8.27
C GLY A 58 2.37 -6.60 8.14
N PHE A 59 2.95 -5.62 7.45
CA PHE A 59 4.40 -5.45 7.39
C PHE A 59 5.01 -5.15 8.76
N MET A 60 4.44 -4.19 9.50
CA MET A 60 4.89 -3.82 10.85
C MET A 60 4.88 -5.01 11.82
N ARG A 61 3.82 -5.83 11.81
CA ARG A 61 3.73 -7.06 12.60
C ARG A 61 4.84 -8.05 12.25
N ARG A 62 5.18 -8.19 10.97
CA ARG A 62 6.24 -9.11 10.53
C ARG A 62 7.64 -8.65 10.96
N ILE A 63 7.88 -7.35 11.11
CA ILE A 63 9.19 -6.81 11.51
C ILE A 63 9.35 -6.64 13.03
N ILE A 64 8.26 -6.37 13.76
CA ILE A 64 8.31 -6.16 15.22
C ILE A 64 8.34 -7.49 15.99
N GLY A 65 7.66 -8.53 15.50
CA GLY A 65 7.49 -9.80 16.21
C GLY A 65 6.32 -9.75 17.18
#